data_AF-A0A0F5P9C6-F1
#
_entry.id   AF-A0A0F5P9C6-F1
#
_cell.length_a   1.000
_cell.length_b   1.000
_cell.length_c   1.000
_cell.angle_alpha   90.00
_cell.angle_beta   90.00
_cell.angle_gamma   90.00
#
_symmetry.space_group_name_H-M   'P 1'
#
loop_
_entity.id
_entity.type
_entity.pdbx_description
1 polymer ?
#
loop_
_entity_poly.entity_id
_entity_poly.type
_entity_poly.pdbx_seq_one_letter_code
_entity_poly.pdbx_strand_id
1 'polypeptide(L)' 'MLAGLPAAPISPKRGILCSRENALRVASRIFYAQTRPVSIIRTCDPLQPFRVSTSPGRDENVVVEMVS' A
#
# COMPACT_ATOMS: atom_id res chain seq x y z
N MET A 1 -24.50 -5.69 -10.14
CA MET A 1 -23.93 -5.11 -8.91
C MET A 1 -24.09 -6.13 -7.80
N LEU A 2 -23.02 -6.83 -7.41
CA LEU A 2 -23.08 -7.74 -6.25
C LEU A 2 -22.79 -6.91 -4.99
N ALA A 3 -23.81 -6.74 -4.17
CA ALA A 3 -23.73 -6.12 -2.86
C ALA A 3 -22.73 -6.89 -2.00
N GLY A 4 -21.86 -6.13 -1.32
CA GLY A 4 -20.78 -6.65 -0.49
C GLY A 4 -21.27 -7.62 0.57
N LEU A 5 -20.70 -8.83 0.55
CA LEU A 5 -20.60 -9.64 1.76
C LEU A 5 -19.94 -8.77 2.85
N PRO A 6 -20.42 -8.81 4.11
CA PRO A 6 -19.73 -8.09 5.18
C PRO A 6 -18.28 -8.57 5.17
N ALA A 7 -17.35 -7.64 4.91
CA ALA A 7 -15.93 -7.95 5.00
C ALA A 7 -15.72 -8.57 6.38
N ALA A 8 -15.31 -9.85 6.41
CA ALA A 8 -15.03 -10.54 7.66
C ALA A 8 -14.16 -9.61 8.51
N PRO A 9 -14.48 -9.39 9.80
CA PRO A 9 -13.81 -8.40 10.62
C PRO A 9 -12.30 -8.60 10.49
N ILE A 10 -11.62 -7.59 9.94
CA ILE A 10 -10.19 -7.64 9.69
C ILE A 10 -9.54 -7.90 11.06
N SER A 11 -8.75 -8.96 11.16
CA SER A 11 -8.06 -9.25 12.41
C SER A 11 -7.20 -8.04 12.82
N PRO A 12 -7.04 -7.75 14.12
CA PRO A 12 -6.25 -6.59 14.56
C PRO A 12 -4.85 -6.53 13.93
N LYS A 13 -4.21 -7.70 13.76
CA LYS A 13 -2.92 -7.84 13.07
C LYS A 13 -2.98 -7.38 11.61
N ARG A 14 -4.02 -7.75 10.87
CA ARG A 14 -4.22 -7.29 9.49
C ARG A 14 -4.48 -5.79 9.44
N GLY A 15 -5.23 -5.22 10.39
CA GLY A 15 -5.43 -3.76 10.47
C GLY A 15 -4.11 -2.99 10.56
N ILE A 16 -3.16 -3.51 11.35
CA ILE A 16 -1.82 -2.92 11.49
C ILE A 16 -0.99 -3.15 10.22
N LEU A 17 -0.93 -4.37 9.68
CA LEU A 17 -0.08 -4.69 8.53
C LEU A 17 -0.56 -4.04 7.23
N CYS A 18 -1.87 -3.86 7.09
CA CYS A 18 -2.49 -3.26 5.93
C CYS A 18 -2.74 -1.75 6.11
N SER A 19 -2.19 -1.12 7.15
CA SER A 19 -2.36 0.30 7.38
C SER A 19 -1.49 1.15 6.45
N ARG A 20 -1.91 2.41 6.25
CA ARG A 20 -1.13 3.39 5.47
C ARG A 20 0.22 3.68 6.11
N GLU A 21 0.26 3.78 7.43
CA GLU A 21 1.47 4.02 8.22
C GLU A 21 2.47 2.88 8.07
N ASN A 22 1.96 1.64 8.07
CA ASN A 22 2.79 0.48 7.82
C ASN A 22 3.37 0.47 6.40
N ALA A 23 2.55 0.79 5.39
CA ALA A 23 2.99 0.91 4.01
C ALA A 23 4.07 2.00 3.86
N LEU A 24 3.91 3.15 4.53
CA LEU A 24 4.90 4.23 4.54
C LEU A 24 6.24 3.77 5.13
N ARG A 25 6.20 3.11 6.28
CA ARG A 25 7.40 2.58 6.94
C ARG A 25 8.14 1.56 6.05
N VAL A 26 7.41 0.71 5.34
CA VAL A 26 7.99 -0.24 4.38
C VAL A 26 8.60 0.50 3.19
N ALA A 27 7.87 1.46 2.61
CA ALA A 27 8.34 2.24 1.46
C ALA A 27 9.62 3.01 1.78
N SER A 28 9.67 3.71 2.92
CA SER A 28 10.88 4.42 3.36
C SER A 28 12.06 3.47 3.52
N ARG A 29 11.85 2.29 4.12
CA ARG A 29 12.94 1.32 4.31
C ARG A 29 13.50 0.82 2.98
N ILE A 30 12.64 0.56 1.99
CA ILE A 30 13.07 0.15 0.65
C ILE A 30 13.81 1.29 -0.06
N PHE A 31 13.26 2.51 0.00
CA PHE A 31 13.85 3.69 -0.61
C PHE A 31 15.27 3.95 -0.10
N TYR A 32 15.46 3.95 1.23
CA TYR A 32 16.80 4.14 1.83
C TYR A 32 17.77 3.00 1.57
N ALA A 33 17.29 1.75 1.42
CA ALA A 33 18.15 0.61 1.17
C ALA A 33 18.62 0.49 -0.29
N GLN A 34 17.82 0.96 -1.24
CA GLN A 34 18.06 0.73 -2.67
C GLN A 34 18.29 2.01 -3.48
N THR A 35 18.00 3.19 -2.91
CA THR A 35 18.07 4.48 -3.63
C THR A 35 17.36 4.45 -4.98
N ARG A 36 16.18 3.82 -5.00
CA ARG A 36 15.30 3.72 -6.18
C ARG A 36 13.95 4.33 -5.87
N PRO A 37 13.25 4.89 -6.87
CA PRO A 37 11.89 5.37 -6.68
C PRO A 37 10.97 4.30 -6.08
N VAL A 38 10.15 4.70 -5.12
CA VAL A 38 9.16 3.84 -4.46
C VAL A 38 7.83 4.56 -4.41
N SER A 39 6.76 3.86 -4.74
CA SER A 39 5.39 4.36 -4.65
C SER A 39 4.54 3.52 -3.70
N ILE A 40 3.53 4.16 -3.10
CA ILE A 40 2.44 3.49 -2.39
C ILE A 40 1.17 3.69 -3.22
N ILE A 41 0.57 2.59 -3.64
CA ILE A 41 -0.64 2.55 -4.46
C ILE A 41 -1.81 2.17 -3.56
N ARG A 42 -2.90 2.95 -3.59
CA ARG A 42 -4.17 2.56 -2.96
C ARG A 42 -4.89 1.57 -3.87
N THR A 43 -5.29 0.43 -3.34
CA THR A 43 -6.00 -0.60 -4.12
C THR A 43 -7.47 -0.65 -3.74
N CYS A 44 -8.27 -1.34 -4.57
CA CYS A 44 -9.65 -1.70 -4.24
C CYS A 44 -9.76 -3.01 -3.44
N ASP A 45 -8.66 -3.68 -3.12
CA ASP A 45 -8.64 -4.92 -2.33
C ASP A 45 -8.69 -4.60 -0.83
N PRO A 46 -9.76 -4.97 -0.10
CA PRO A 46 -9.86 -4.74 1.35
C PRO A 46 -8.77 -5.46 2.15
N LEU A 47 -8.18 -6.53 1.60
CA LEU A 47 -7.10 -7.28 2.24
C LEU A 47 -5.72 -6.68 1.96
N GLN A 48 -5.59 -5.82 0.94
CA GLN A 48 -4.36 -5.13 0.59
C GLN A 48 -4.62 -3.68 0.14
N PRO A 49 -5.24 -2.84 1.00
CA PRO A 49 -5.64 -1.48 0.62
C PRO A 49 -4.47 -0.58 0.22
N PHE A 50 -3.25 -0.89 0.67
CA PHE A 50 -2.02 -0.22 0.26
C PHE A 50 -0.97 -1.21 -0.23
N ARG A 51 -0.41 -0.94 -1.40
CA ARG A 51 0.66 -1.75 -2.01
C ARG A 51 1.89 -0.88 -2.24
N VAL A 52 3.06 -1.37 -1.82
CA VAL A 52 4.35 -0.72 -2.12
C VAL A 52 4.88 -1.27 -3.44
N SER A 53 5.28 -0.38 -4.35
CA SER A 53 5.85 -0.72 -5.66
C SER A 53 7.19 -0.03 -5.87
N THR A 54 8.17 -0.77 -6.38
CA THR A 54 9.49 -0.26 -6.85
C THR A 54 9.54 -0.14 -8.37
N SER A 55 8.46 -0.50 -9.05
CA SER A 55 8.34 -0.35 -10.50
C SER A 55 7.66 0.98 -10.80
N PRO A 56 8.26 1.84 -11.63
CA PRO A 56 7.64 3.09 -12.06
C PRO A 56 6.46 2.75 -12.97
N GLY A 57 5.27 2.73 -12.40
CA GLY A 57 4.01 2.76 -13.13
C GLY A 57 3.30 4.04 -12.76
N ARG A 58 2.85 4.81 -13.75
CA ARG A 58 1.87 5.89 -13.54
C ARG A 58 0.53 5.24 -13.21
N ASP A 59 0.39 4.71 -12.01
CA ASP A 59 -0.89 4.24 -11.50
C ASP A 59 -1.66 5.48 -11.03
N GLU A 60 -2.90 5.64 -11.48
CA GLU A 60 -3.78 6.74 -11.08
C GLU A 60 -4.08 6.73 -9.57
N ASN A 61 -3.78 5.62 -8.88
CA ASN A 61 -4.02 5.44 -7.46
C ASN A 61 -2.76 5.59 -6.59
N VAL A 62 -1.66 6.14 -7.11
CA VAL A 62 -0.49 6.48 -6.28
C VAL A 62 -0.88 7.53 -5.24
N VAL A 63 -0.71 7.20 -3.97
CA VAL A 63 -1.01 8.10 -2.83
C VAL A 63 0.24 8.67 -2.15
N VAL A 64 1.41 8.06 -2.41
CA VAL A 64 2.72 8.54 -1.99
C VAL A 64 3.74 8.13 -3.04
N GLU A 65 4.62 9.05 -3.41
CA GLU A 65 5.77 8.80 -4.27
C GLU A 65 7.03 9.30 -3.56
N MET A 66 8.08 8.46 -3.55
CA MET A 66 9.40 8.78 -3.01
C MET A 66 10.39 8.75 -4.16
N VAL A 67 11.03 9.88 -4.40
CA VAL A 67 12.08 10.09 -5.42
C VAL A 67 13.29 10.74 -4.77
N SER A 68 14.48 10.46 -5.31
CA SER A 68 15.76 11.03 -4.86
C SER A 68 15.96 12.45 -5.33
#